data_AF-A0A2R6DR61-F1
#
_entry.id   AF-A0A2R6DR61-F1
#
_cell.length_a   1.000
_cell.length_b   1.000
_cell.length_c   1.000
_cell.angle_alpha   90.00
_cell.angle_beta   90.00
_cell.angle_gamma   90.00
#
_symmetry.space_group_name_H-M   'P 1'
#
loop_
_entity.id
_entity.type
_entity.pdbx_description
1 polymer ?
#
loop_
_entity_poly.entity_id
_entity_poly.type
_entity_poly.pdbx_seq_one_letter_code
_entity_poly.pdbx_strand_id
1 'polypeptide(L)'
;MTELTRRNVLLSTAAVGAAGLAGCVGDSEDDESANAGASNGDENGSENGNESTAGNETETGDGTDGADSGEESGSTGSGSDPSNITIETVGAACAEGDNDSVTIDWSGGVIVVNGTTPAPNPCHEAVLEEGTIEDGSFTLVVDVADANEGGVCQDCVGAVEYEARVEPENPDEITEATVRHVQGGSHGVAVESASDEGGEPTSGEPSIETQDAGCLSGERERNVVVNWTESGISIEGAMQTPDPCHKAVLGGVTVENGQLTVDVSAESTLSEDEACTQCVGEVLYTVDVPLSNADSLSRVTVTHPGDEQITVDADDIEPAE
;
A
#
# COMPACT_ATOMS: atom_id res chain seq x y z
N MET A 1 46.53 10.47 7.78
CA MET A 1 46.01 10.38 9.15
C MET A 1 46.34 11.65 9.89
N THR A 2 45.38 12.56 9.95
CA THR A 2 45.34 13.67 10.90
C THR A 2 43.87 14.00 11.06
N GLU A 3 43.29 13.46 12.13
CA GLU A 3 41.94 13.74 12.60
C GLU A 3 41.82 15.22 12.97
N LEU A 4 40.75 15.88 12.55
CA LEU A 4 40.36 17.18 13.09
C LEU A 4 38.98 17.04 13.70
N THR A 5 38.96 17.26 15.01
CA THR A 5 37.94 16.91 15.98
C THR A 5 36.90 18.02 16.10
N ARG A 6 35.64 17.60 16.28
CA ARG A 6 34.48 18.41 16.67
C ARG A 6 34.80 19.37 17.82
N ARG A 7 34.67 20.70 17.60
CA ARG A 7 34.32 21.73 18.60
C ARG A 7 34.41 23.15 18.03
N ASN A 8 33.27 23.74 17.69
CA ASN A 8 32.98 25.17 17.90
C ASN A 8 31.45 25.36 17.89
N VAL A 9 30.79 25.22 19.03
CA VAL A 9 30.43 26.32 19.95
C VAL A 9 29.34 27.22 19.35
N LEU A 10 28.11 26.90 19.76
CA LEU A 10 26.94 27.76 19.95
C LEU A 10 27.28 29.24 20.18
N LEU A 11 26.65 30.16 19.44
CA LEU A 11 26.31 31.52 19.88
C LEU A 11 25.51 32.24 18.79
N SER A 12 24.19 32.41 18.98
CA SER A 12 23.50 33.70 18.83
C SER A 12 22.01 33.56 19.10
N THR A 13 21.66 33.66 20.38
CA THR A 13 20.31 33.97 20.87
C THR A 13 20.07 35.46 20.66
N ALA A 14 19.07 35.84 19.86
CA ALA A 14 18.56 37.21 19.83
C ALA A 14 17.14 37.23 20.39
N ALA A 15 17.02 37.87 21.55
CA ALA A 15 15.77 38.12 22.27
C ALA A 15 15.10 39.41 21.76
N VAL A 16 13.83 39.34 21.37
CA VAL A 16 12.85 40.44 21.24
C VAL A 16 11.47 39.76 21.34
N GLY A 17 10.45 40.18 22.10
CA GLY A 17 10.19 41.28 23.00
C GLY A 17 8.72 41.12 23.41
N ALA A 18 8.41 41.24 24.70
CA ALA A 18 7.05 41.08 25.23
C ALA A 18 6.18 42.31 24.92
N ALA A 19 4.96 42.09 24.43
CA ALA A 19 3.85 43.01 24.52
C ALA A 19 2.56 42.20 24.77
N GLY A 20 2.01 42.34 25.98
CA GLY A 20 0.70 41.81 26.32
C GLY A 20 -0.39 42.84 26.07
N LEU A 21 -1.56 42.41 25.60
CA LEU A 21 -2.84 43.12 25.70
C LEU A 21 -3.99 42.09 25.85
N ALA A 22 -4.98 42.48 26.65
CA ALA A 22 -6.26 41.84 27.04
C ALA A 22 -6.91 40.88 26.02
N GLY A 23 -7.59 39.79 26.39
CA GLY A 23 -8.59 39.63 27.45
C GLY A 23 -9.99 39.61 26.83
N CYS A 24 -10.59 38.42 26.66
CA CYS A 24 -12.05 38.27 26.65
C CYS A 24 -12.41 36.83 27.06
N VAL A 25 -12.94 36.71 28.27
CA VAL A 25 -13.58 35.51 28.81
C VAL A 25 -15.05 35.63 28.44
N GLY A 26 -15.62 34.58 27.84
CA GLY A 26 -17.03 34.51 27.47
C GLY A 26 -17.60 33.19 27.97
N ASP A 27 -17.93 33.19 29.26
CA ASP A 27 -18.67 32.16 29.98
C ASP A 27 -20.17 32.38 29.73
N SER A 28 -20.90 31.32 29.41
CA SER A 28 -22.37 31.30 29.36
C SER A 28 -22.85 29.90 29.68
N GLU A 29 -23.30 29.75 30.92
CA GLU A 29 -23.90 28.55 31.51
C GLU A 29 -25.36 28.35 31.04
N ASP A 30 -25.76 27.07 31.10
CA ASP A 30 -27.09 26.51 31.37
C ASP A 30 -28.30 26.76 30.45
N ASP A 31 -28.89 25.67 29.95
CA ASP A 31 -30.29 25.34 30.25
C ASP A 31 -30.60 23.86 29.90
N GLU A 32 -30.75 23.04 30.94
CA GLU A 32 -31.47 21.76 30.86
C GLU A 32 -32.98 22.04 30.90
N SER A 33 -33.76 21.43 30.00
CA SER A 33 -35.14 21.09 30.34
C SER A 33 -35.70 19.96 29.46
N ALA A 34 -35.89 18.81 30.10
CA ALA A 34 -36.77 17.73 29.68
C ALA A 34 -38.20 18.21 29.42
N ASN A 35 -38.94 17.57 28.49
CA ASN A 35 -40.21 16.92 28.83
C ASN A 35 -40.77 16.04 27.70
N ALA A 36 -41.55 15.08 28.17
CA ALA A 36 -42.19 13.89 27.62
C ALA A 36 -43.29 14.05 26.55
N GLY A 37 -43.66 12.89 25.99
CA GLY A 37 -44.96 12.64 25.34
C GLY A 37 -44.87 11.43 24.40
N ALA A 38 -44.99 10.19 24.89
CA ALA A 38 -46.23 9.43 25.08
C ALA A 38 -46.75 8.71 23.81
N SER A 39 -46.54 7.39 23.80
CA SER A 39 -47.51 6.29 23.63
C SER A 39 -48.73 6.46 22.70
N ASN A 40 -48.92 5.50 21.79
CA ASN A 40 -50.07 4.57 21.66
C ASN A 40 -49.93 3.76 20.35
N GLY A 41 -50.03 2.42 20.37
CA GLY A 41 -51.27 1.66 20.05
C GLY A 41 -51.27 1.33 18.54
N ASP A 42 -51.57 0.16 18.01
CA ASP A 42 -52.41 -0.98 18.39
C ASP A 42 -51.98 -2.20 17.52
N GLU A 43 -51.90 -3.40 18.08
CA GLU A 43 -52.86 -4.51 17.89
C GLU A 43 -53.20 -4.93 16.45
N ASN A 44 -52.73 -6.14 16.07
CA ASN A 44 -53.43 -7.21 15.33
C ASN A 44 -52.38 -8.06 14.60
N GLY A 45 -52.47 -9.37 14.49
CA GLY A 45 -53.55 -10.28 14.82
C GLY A 45 -53.04 -11.67 14.45
N SER A 46 -53.33 -12.61 15.34
CA SER A 46 -53.05 -14.03 15.23
C SER A 46 -53.74 -14.64 14.00
N GLU A 47 -53.20 -15.76 13.50
CA GLU A 47 -53.90 -17.04 13.30
C GLU A 47 -53.53 -17.80 12.00
N ASN A 48 -53.40 -19.12 12.21
CA ASN A 48 -53.53 -20.26 11.29
C ASN A 48 -52.27 -20.66 10.50
N GLY A 49 -51.70 -21.87 10.63
CA GLY A 49 -52.31 -23.16 10.97
C GLY A 49 -52.54 -23.99 9.69
N ASN A 50 -52.33 -25.30 9.80
CA ASN A 50 -52.54 -26.38 8.81
C ASN A 50 -51.34 -26.78 7.92
N GLU A 51 -50.57 -27.81 8.28
CA GLU A 51 -50.86 -29.27 8.19
C GLU A 51 -50.59 -29.88 6.81
N SER A 52 -49.51 -30.69 6.79
CA SER A 52 -49.31 -31.97 6.11
C SER A 52 -50.20 -32.34 4.91
N THR A 53 -49.55 -32.68 3.79
CA THR A 53 -50.05 -33.71 2.89
C THR A 53 -48.91 -34.63 2.46
N ALA A 54 -49.15 -35.91 2.71
CA ALA A 54 -48.31 -37.05 2.43
C ALA A 54 -48.33 -37.44 0.94
N GLY A 55 -47.27 -38.14 0.53
CA GLY A 55 -47.47 -39.48 -0.02
C GLY A 55 -47.09 -39.73 -1.48
N ASN A 56 -46.30 -40.80 -1.60
CA ASN A 56 -46.28 -41.81 -2.67
C ASN A 56 -45.41 -41.57 -3.91
N GLU A 57 -44.29 -42.30 -4.06
CA GLU A 57 -44.16 -43.71 -4.59
C GLU A 57 -44.05 -43.68 -6.13
N THR A 58 -43.23 -44.43 -6.89
CA THR A 58 -42.11 -45.38 -6.76
C THR A 58 -41.69 -45.68 -8.23
N GLU A 59 -40.60 -46.43 -8.44
CA GLU A 59 -40.30 -47.29 -9.63
C GLU A 59 -39.77 -46.58 -10.90
N THR A 60 -38.85 -47.07 -11.75
CA THR A 60 -37.77 -48.08 -11.81
C THR A 60 -37.18 -47.94 -13.25
N GLY A 61 -35.92 -48.34 -13.49
CA GLY A 61 -35.36 -48.55 -14.85
C GLY A 61 -33.85 -48.25 -14.88
N ASP A 62 -32.94 -49.20 -14.65
CA ASP A 62 -32.55 -50.38 -15.46
C ASP A 62 -31.67 -50.05 -16.69
N GLY A 63 -30.36 -50.26 -16.50
CA GLY A 63 -29.41 -50.89 -17.44
C GLY A 63 -29.16 -50.26 -18.80
N THR A 64 -27.89 -49.92 -19.07
CA THR A 64 -27.09 -50.64 -20.09
C THR A 64 -25.63 -50.19 -20.11
N ASP A 65 -24.76 -51.20 -20.15
CA ASP A 65 -23.33 -51.14 -20.37
C ASP A 65 -22.97 -50.66 -21.78
N GLY A 66 -21.93 -49.84 -21.89
CA GLY A 66 -21.33 -49.42 -23.15
C GLY A 66 -19.92 -48.91 -22.93
N ALA A 67 -18.96 -49.84 -22.98
CA ALA A 67 -17.54 -49.52 -23.05
C ALA A 67 -17.25 -48.74 -24.35
N ASP A 68 -16.62 -47.57 -24.23
CA ASP A 68 -15.90 -46.96 -25.33
C ASP A 68 -14.53 -46.50 -24.84
N SER A 69 -13.54 -47.30 -25.18
CA SER A 69 -12.12 -47.03 -25.05
C SER A 69 -11.71 -46.08 -26.18
N GLY A 70 -11.73 -44.79 -25.89
CA GLY A 70 -11.13 -43.74 -26.71
C GLY A 70 -9.80 -43.30 -26.12
N GLU A 71 -8.73 -43.94 -26.56
CA GLU A 71 -7.36 -43.43 -26.42
C GLU A 71 -7.22 -42.17 -27.28
N GLU A 72 -7.25 -40.98 -26.67
CA GLU A 72 -6.75 -39.76 -27.30
C GLU A 72 -5.50 -39.32 -26.55
N SER A 73 -4.37 -39.75 -27.10
CA SER A 73 -3.04 -39.30 -26.77
C SER A 73 -2.79 -37.96 -27.46
N GLY A 74 -2.44 -36.92 -26.69
CA GLY A 74 -1.74 -35.76 -27.22
C GLY A 74 -2.11 -34.42 -26.59
N SER A 75 -1.37 -33.99 -25.57
CA SER A 75 -0.60 -32.77 -25.68
C SER A 75 0.51 -32.75 -24.63
N THR A 76 1.74 -32.67 -25.11
CA THR A 76 2.95 -32.38 -24.37
C THR A 76 2.88 -30.97 -23.79
N GLY A 77 2.46 -30.84 -22.52
CA GLY A 77 2.80 -29.70 -21.68
C GLY A 77 3.97 -30.11 -20.79
N SER A 78 5.06 -29.37 -20.80
CA SER A 78 6.15 -29.55 -19.84
C SER A 78 5.69 -28.95 -18.51
N GLY A 79 4.72 -29.58 -17.86
CA GLY A 79 4.34 -29.25 -16.49
C GLY A 79 5.41 -29.82 -15.58
N SER A 80 6.10 -28.95 -14.83
CA SER A 80 7.15 -29.36 -13.90
C SER A 80 6.61 -30.41 -12.91
N ASP A 81 7.39 -31.45 -12.62
CA ASP A 81 7.02 -32.52 -11.68
C ASP A 81 6.66 -31.93 -10.29
N PRO A 82 5.63 -32.46 -9.59
CA PRO A 82 5.26 -32.06 -8.23
C PRO A 82 6.36 -32.35 -7.20
N SER A 83 7.48 -32.97 -7.60
CA SER A 83 8.62 -33.25 -6.73
C SER A 83 9.32 -32.01 -6.18
N ASN A 84 9.10 -30.84 -6.79
CA ASN A 84 9.70 -29.58 -6.37
C ASN A 84 8.80 -28.76 -5.43
N ILE A 85 7.68 -29.34 -4.99
CA ILE A 85 6.74 -28.71 -4.08
C ILE A 85 6.60 -29.60 -2.84
N THR A 86 6.88 -29.03 -1.68
CA THR A 86 6.63 -29.68 -0.39
C THR A 86 5.63 -28.86 0.40
N ILE A 87 4.75 -29.51 1.15
CA ILE A 87 3.84 -28.87 2.09
C ILE A 87 3.94 -29.55 3.44
N GLU A 88 3.89 -28.77 4.50
CA GLU A 88 3.93 -29.25 5.87
C GLU A 88 2.92 -28.48 6.73
N THR A 89 2.23 -29.20 7.60
CA THR A 89 1.34 -28.59 8.60
C THR A 89 2.19 -28.08 9.75
N VAL A 90 2.11 -26.78 10.04
CA VAL A 90 2.89 -26.13 11.11
C VAL A 90 2.06 -25.90 12.37
N GLY A 91 0.73 -25.85 12.23
CA GLY A 91 -0.20 -25.64 13.34
C GLY A 91 -1.63 -26.06 12.98
N ALA A 92 -2.41 -26.45 13.99
CA ALA A 92 -3.84 -26.69 13.84
C ALA A 92 -4.56 -26.35 15.15
N ALA A 93 -5.59 -25.51 15.05
CA ALA A 93 -6.36 -25.04 16.20
C ALA A 93 -7.83 -24.78 15.82
N CYS A 94 -8.69 -24.50 16.80
CA CYS A 94 -10.02 -23.98 16.48
C CYS A 94 -9.87 -22.60 15.83
N ALA A 95 -10.63 -22.35 14.77
CA ALA A 95 -10.63 -21.09 14.06
C ALA A 95 -11.06 -19.91 14.95
N GLU A 96 -10.34 -18.79 14.85
CA GLU A 96 -10.69 -17.50 15.43
C GLU A 96 -10.63 -16.42 14.34
N GLY A 97 -11.77 -15.82 14.00
CA GLY A 97 -11.83 -14.81 12.92
C GLY A 97 -11.73 -15.40 11.52
N ASP A 98 -11.00 -14.73 10.63
CA ASP A 98 -10.74 -15.20 9.27
C ASP A 98 -9.73 -16.34 9.28
N ASN A 99 -10.16 -17.54 8.88
CA ASN A 99 -9.37 -18.78 8.90
C ASN A 99 -8.95 -19.24 7.50
N ASP A 100 -8.89 -18.30 6.57
CA ASP A 100 -8.54 -18.48 5.19
C ASP A 100 -7.61 -17.34 4.77
N SER A 101 -6.32 -17.64 4.66
CA SER A 101 -5.28 -16.64 4.38
C SER A 101 -4.10 -17.26 3.65
N VAL A 102 -3.41 -16.42 2.87
CA VAL A 102 -2.19 -16.78 2.15
C VAL A 102 -1.22 -15.61 2.22
N THR A 103 0.05 -15.91 2.46
CA THR A 103 1.17 -15.00 2.34
C THR A 103 2.27 -15.72 1.58
N ILE A 104 2.82 -15.08 0.55
CA ILE A 104 3.86 -15.66 -0.30
C ILE A 104 5.13 -14.86 -0.11
N ASP A 105 6.20 -15.54 0.25
CA ASP A 105 7.55 -14.99 0.38
C ASP A 105 8.43 -15.54 -0.74
N TRP A 106 9.19 -14.65 -1.37
CA TRP A 106 10.04 -14.95 -2.52
C TRP A 106 11.48 -14.66 -2.10
N SER A 107 12.20 -15.70 -1.68
CA SER A 107 13.53 -15.51 -1.09
C SER A 107 14.53 -16.52 -1.65
N GLY A 108 15.57 -16.02 -2.30
CA GLY A 108 16.76 -16.82 -2.64
C GLY A 108 16.49 -18.01 -3.56
N GLY A 109 15.56 -17.86 -4.52
CA GLY A 109 15.20 -18.92 -5.49
C GLY A 109 14.24 -19.98 -4.95
N VAL A 110 13.75 -19.82 -3.72
CA VAL A 110 12.71 -20.66 -3.12
C VAL A 110 11.49 -19.79 -2.84
N ILE A 111 10.32 -20.27 -3.22
CA ILE A 111 9.04 -19.61 -2.91
C ILE A 111 8.48 -20.29 -1.67
N VAL A 112 8.23 -19.53 -0.61
CA VAL A 112 7.64 -20.02 0.64
C VAL A 112 6.22 -19.47 0.75
N VAL A 113 5.24 -20.36 0.69
CA VAL A 113 3.82 -20.04 0.85
C VAL A 113 3.40 -20.40 2.27
N ASN A 114 3.10 -19.39 3.08
CA ASN A 114 2.48 -19.57 4.38
C ASN A 114 0.99 -19.33 4.24
N GLY A 115 0.16 -20.20 4.80
CA GLY A 115 -1.28 -19.99 4.74
C GLY A 115 -2.04 -20.68 5.85
N THR A 116 -3.30 -20.28 5.98
CA THR A 116 -4.28 -20.93 6.85
C THR A 116 -5.43 -21.42 5.96
N THR A 117 -5.81 -22.69 6.10
CA THR A 117 -6.95 -23.27 5.40
C THR A 117 -8.05 -23.69 6.38
N PRO A 118 -9.34 -23.51 6.03
CA PRO A 118 -10.45 -24.07 6.80
C PRO A 118 -10.36 -25.60 6.83
N ALA A 119 -10.75 -26.19 7.96
CA ALA A 119 -10.93 -27.62 8.12
C ALA A 119 -12.19 -27.95 8.94
N PRO A 120 -12.76 -29.16 8.82
CA PRO A 120 -13.90 -29.58 9.63
C PRO A 120 -13.59 -29.59 11.12
N ASN A 121 -12.34 -29.85 11.51
CA ASN A 121 -11.85 -29.83 12.89
C ASN A 121 -10.31 -29.70 12.94
N PRO A 122 -9.71 -29.36 14.10
CA PRO A 122 -8.26 -29.17 14.22
C PRO A 122 -7.42 -30.47 14.18
N CYS A 123 -8.02 -31.64 13.95
CA CYS A 123 -7.26 -32.87 13.70
C CYS A 123 -6.96 -33.10 12.22
N HIS A 124 -7.26 -32.14 11.35
CA HIS A 124 -6.89 -32.25 9.95
C HIS A 124 -5.49 -31.67 9.72
N GLU A 125 -4.81 -32.19 8.70
CA GLU A 125 -3.51 -31.73 8.23
C GLU A 125 -3.65 -31.19 6.81
N ALA A 126 -2.88 -30.14 6.49
CA ALA A 126 -2.81 -29.60 5.15
C ALA A 126 -2.08 -30.58 4.22
N VAL A 127 -2.66 -30.80 3.05
CA VAL A 127 -2.11 -31.67 2.01
C VAL A 127 -2.10 -30.95 0.67
N LEU A 128 -1.13 -31.29 -0.16
CA LEU A 128 -1.01 -30.78 -1.52
C LEU A 128 -1.95 -31.59 -2.41
N GLU A 129 -3.01 -30.95 -2.92
CA GLU A 129 -3.88 -31.58 -3.92
C GLU A 129 -3.26 -31.44 -5.32
N GLU A 130 -2.81 -30.23 -5.65
CA GLU A 130 -2.23 -29.92 -6.95
C GLU A 130 -1.16 -28.83 -6.81
N GLY A 131 -0.12 -28.92 -7.63
CA GLY A 131 0.93 -27.92 -7.69
C GLY A 131 1.53 -27.90 -9.10
N THR A 132 1.36 -26.79 -9.80
CA THR A 132 1.71 -26.66 -11.22
C THR A 132 2.49 -25.37 -11.45
N ILE A 133 3.53 -25.45 -12.27
CA ILE A 133 4.30 -24.29 -12.75
C ILE A 133 4.28 -24.31 -14.28
N GLU A 134 3.60 -23.34 -14.87
CA GLU A 134 3.41 -23.23 -16.33
C GLU A 134 3.45 -21.75 -16.77
N ASP A 135 4.13 -21.47 -17.88
CA ASP A 135 4.15 -20.16 -18.54
C ASP A 135 4.47 -18.97 -17.61
N GLY A 136 5.39 -19.15 -16.67
CA GLY A 136 5.77 -18.10 -15.70
C GLY A 136 4.71 -17.85 -14.63
N SER A 137 3.76 -18.75 -14.47
CA SER A 137 2.77 -18.74 -13.39
C SER A 137 2.88 -20.00 -12.54
N PHE A 138 2.68 -19.84 -11.24
CA PHE A 138 2.62 -20.95 -10.29
C PHE A 138 1.21 -21.05 -9.70
N THR A 139 0.64 -22.26 -9.69
CA THR A 139 -0.65 -22.56 -9.06
C THR A 139 -0.47 -23.63 -8.00
N LEU A 140 -0.96 -23.33 -6.79
CA LEU A 140 -0.99 -24.25 -5.65
C LEU A 140 -2.44 -24.52 -5.22
N VAL A 141 -2.83 -25.77 -5.13
CA VAL A 141 -4.12 -26.19 -4.55
C VAL A 141 -3.86 -26.96 -3.26
N VAL A 142 -4.38 -26.41 -2.17
CA VAL A 142 -4.24 -26.96 -0.82
C VAL A 142 -5.59 -27.52 -0.37
N ASP A 143 -5.59 -28.76 0.09
CA ASP A 143 -6.73 -29.40 0.76
C ASP A 143 -6.34 -29.77 2.20
N VAL A 144 -7.30 -30.30 2.96
CA VAL A 144 -7.00 -30.94 4.25
C VAL A 144 -7.43 -32.40 4.28
N ALA A 145 -6.61 -33.23 4.90
CA ALA A 145 -6.87 -34.64 5.13
C ALA A 145 -6.90 -34.94 6.64
N ASP A 146 -7.56 -36.03 7.04
CA ASP A 146 -7.52 -36.49 8.42
C ASP A 146 -6.07 -36.81 8.84
N ALA A 147 -5.59 -36.18 9.91
CA ALA A 147 -4.35 -36.59 10.55
C ALA A 147 -4.52 -38.02 11.06
N ASN A 148 -3.56 -38.89 10.79
CA ASN A 148 -3.60 -40.29 11.23
C ASN A 148 -3.31 -40.43 12.74
N GLU A 149 -4.07 -39.74 13.59
CA GLU A 149 -3.87 -39.76 15.04
C GLU A 149 -5.18 -40.15 15.74
N GLY A 150 -5.15 -41.28 16.44
CA GLY A 150 -6.30 -41.90 17.12
C GLY A 150 -6.78 -41.16 18.38
N GLY A 151 -6.98 -39.85 18.29
CA GLY A 151 -7.50 -38.97 19.33
C GLY A 151 -8.97 -38.60 19.11
N VAL A 152 -9.60 -38.08 20.16
CA VAL A 152 -10.89 -37.38 20.04
C VAL A 152 -10.61 -35.95 19.60
N CYS A 153 -11.20 -35.55 18.47
CA CYS A 153 -11.06 -34.21 17.94
C CYS A 153 -11.97 -33.22 18.67
N GLN A 154 -11.53 -31.97 18.73
CA GLN A 154 -12.40 -30.91 19.21
C GLN A 154 -13.53 -30.69 18.19
N ASP A 155 -14.74 -30.46 18.69
CA ASP A 155 -15.93 -30.19 17.88
C ASP A 155 -16.04 -28.68 17.61
N CYS A 156 -15.12 -28.18 16.80
CA CYS A 156 -15.03 -26.79 16.36
C CYS A 156 -14.51 -26.76 14.92
N VAL A 157 -14.78 -25.69 14.17
CA VAL A 157 -14.15 -25.47 12.86
C VAL A 157 -12.65 -25.32 13.06
N GLY A 158 -11.85 -26.08 12.31
CA GLY A 158 -10.40 -26.03 12.36
C GLY A 158 -9.84 -24.92 11.47
N ALA A 159 -8.77 -24.30 11.95
CA ALA A 159 -7.84 -23.50 11.16
C ALA A 159 -6.52 -24.28 11.12
N VAL A 160 -6.12 -24.73 9.92
CA VAL A 160 -4.89 -25.49 9.71
C VAL A 160 -3.87 -24.57 9.04
N GLU A 161 -2.79 -24.30 9.75
CA GLU A 161 -1.67 -23.49 9.29
C GLU A 161 -0.66 -24.39 8.58
N TYR A 162 -0.20 -23.97 7.41
CA TYR A 162 0.77 -24.71 6.61
C TYR A 162 1.88 -23.80 6.09
N GLU A 163 3.02 -24.44 5.84
CA GLU A 163 4.12 -23.89 5.05
C GLU A 163 4.29 -24.80 3.82
N ALA A 164 4.21 -24.22 2.63
CA ALA A 164 4.59 -24.89 1.40
C ALA A 164 5.87 -24.25 0.83
N ARG A 165 6.77 -25.08 0.32
CA ARG A 165 8.01 -24.65 -0.32
C ARG A 165 8.00 -25.12 -1.76
N VAL A 166 8.34 -24.20 -2.65
CA VAL A 166 8.38 -24.43 -4.10
C VAL A 166 9.76 -24.05 -4.60
N GLU A 167 10.41 -24.98 -5.28
CA GLU A 167 11.74 -24.79 -5.85
C GLU A 167 11.64 -24.86 -7.40
N PRO A 168 11.21 -23.77 -8.06
CA PRO A 168 11.11 -23.74 -9.52
C PRO A 168 12.51 -23.87 -10.15
N GLU A 169 12.59 -24.49 -11.34
CA GLU A 169 13.86 -24.60 -12.08
C GLU A 169 14.41 -23.22 -12.49
N ASN A 170 13.50 -22.30 -12.86
CA ASN A 170 13.79 -20.91 -13.21
C ASN A 170 12.92 -19.97 -12.35
N PRO A 171 13.33 -19.61 -11.13
CA PRO A 171 12.55 -18.75 -10.24
C PRO A 171 12.29 -17.35 -10.82
N ASP A 172 13.23 -16.82 -11.60
CA ASP A 172 13.16 -15.46 -12.18
C ASP A 172 12.10 -15.35 -13.30
N GLU A 173 11.59 -16.47 -13.82
CA GLU A 173 10.54 -16.47 -14.85
C GLU A 173 9.12 -16.43 -14.25
N ILE A 174 8.98 -16.58 -12.93
CA ILE A 174 7.67 -16.58 -12.26
C ILE A 174 7.21 -15.15 -11.99
N THR A 175 6.06 -14.79 -12.56
CA THR A 175 5.46 -13.46 -12.52
C THR A 175 4.08 -13.43 -11.86
N GLU A 176 3.45 -14.61 -11.70
CA GLU A 176 2.15 -14.74 -11.03
C GLU A 176 2.12 -15.97 -10.13
N ALA A 177 1.48 -15.84 -8.96
CA ALA A 177 1.21 -16.96 -8.07
C ALA A 177 -0.26 -16.98 -7.67
N THR A 178 -0.88 -18.15 -7.84
CA THR A 178 -2.25 -18.42 -7.40
C THR A 178 -2.26 -19.53 -6.38
N VAL A 179 -2.88 -19.29 -5.23
CA VAL A 179 -3.08 -20.29 -4.18
C VAL A 179 -4.58 -20.46 -3.95
N ARG A 180 -5.06 -21.70 -4.00
CA ARG A 180 -6.48 -22.02 -3.79
C ARG A 180 -6.61 -23.05 -2.69
N HIS A 181 -7.48 -22.77 -1.72
CA HIS A 181 -7.86 -23.76 -0.73
C HIS A 181 -9.17 -24.42 -1.17
N VAL A 182 -9.23 -25.75 -1.15
CA VAL A 182 -10.41 -26.50 -1.62
C VAL A 182 -11.64 -26.23 -0.75
N GLN A 183 -11.41 -26.10 0.55
CA GLN A 183 -12.44 -25.80 1.54
C GLN A 183 -12.60 -24.30 1.79
N GLY A 184 -11.77 -23.47 1.14
CA GLY A 184 -11.74 -22.02 1.28
C GLY A 184 -11.88 -21.28 -0.05
N GLY A 185 -11.33 -20.09 -0.09
CA GLY A 185 -11.30 -19.19 -1.23
C GLY A 185 -10.09 -19.40 -2.13
N SER A 186 -9.98 -18.54 -3.14
CA SER A 186 -8.82 -18.44 -4.02
C SER A 186 -8.12 -17.12 -3.76
N HIS A 187 -6.81 -17.16 -3.59
CA HIS A 187 -5.94 -16.03 -3.35
C HIS A 187 -4.99 -15.91 -4.54
N GLY A 188 -5.11 -14.82 -5.29
CA GLY A 188 -4.20 -14.47 -6.37
C GLY A 188 -3.25 -13.40 -5.88
N VAL A 189 -1.95 -13.64 -6.01
CA VAL A 189 -0.92 -12.64 -5.73
C VAL A 189 -0.11 -12.49 -7.01
N ALA A 190 -0.16 -11.30 -7.61
CA ALA A 190 0.81 -10.95 -8.64
C ALA A 190 2.19 -10.95 -7.98
N VAL A 191 3.16 -11.60 -8.61
CA VAL A 191 4.54 -11.55 -8.12
C VAL A 191 5.06 -10.18 -8.49
N GLU A 192 4.95 -9.27 -7.53
CA GLU A 192 5.80 -8.09 -7.52
C GLU A 192 7.21 -8.65 -7.34
N SER A 193 7.93 -8.75 -8.46
CA SER A 193 9.24 -9.39 -8.57
C SER A 193 10.07 -9.11 -7.32
N ALA A 194 10.40 -10.14 -6.55
CA ALA A 194 11.21 -10.03 -5.34
C ALA A 194 12.70 -9.84 -5.65
N SER A 195 12.95 -8.90 -6.54
CA SER A 195 14.25 -8.36 -6.92
C SER A 195 14.07 -6.90 -7.31
N ASP A 196 13.36 -6.14 -6.47
CA ASP A 196 13.37 -4.69 -6.53
C ASP A 196 13.54 -4.10 -5.12
N GLU A 197 14.69 -4.36 -4.49
CA GLU A 197 15.33 -3.34 -3.63
C GLU A 197 15.85 -2.17 -4.50
N GLY A 198 15.05 -1.74 -5.47
CA GLY A 198 15.40 -0.87 -6.58
C GLY A 198 14.19 -0.38 -7.38
N GLY A 199 12.98 -0.52 -6.84
CA GLY A 199 11.76 -0.12 -7.53
C GLY A 199 11.84 1.33 -7.98
N GLU A 200 11.24 1.64 -9.14
CA GLU A 200 11.20 3.01 -9.64
C GLU A 200 10.66 3.94 -8.54
N PRO A 201 11.28 5.13 -8.37
CA PRO A 201 10.85 6.02 -7.31
C PRO A 201 9.42 6.44 -7.62
N THR A 202 8.55 6.39 -6.62
CA THR A 202 7.16 6.84 -6.75
C THR A 202 6.93 8.00 -5.81
N SER A 203 6.29 9.05 -6.32
CA SER A 203 5.93 10.22 -5.50
C SER A 203 4.58 10.02 -4.83
N GLY A 204 4.52 10.33 -3.53
CA GLY A 204 3.26 10.54 -2.81
C GLY A 204 2.63 11.88 -3.14
N GLU A 205 1.73 12.37 -2.29
CA GLU A 205 1.10 13.68 -2.46
C GLU A 205 2.10 14.81 -2.15
N PRO A 206 2.53 15.60 -3.15
CA PRO A 206 3.48 16.69 -2.91
C PRO A 206 2.79 17.92 -2.30
N SER A 207 3.54 18.70 -1.54
CA SER A 207 3.07 19.98 -0.99
C SER A 207 4.04 21.10 -1.30
N ILE A 208 3.50 22.32 -1.44
CA ILE A 208 4.30 23.54 -1.61
C ILE A 208 3.84 24.61 -0.62
N GLU A 209 4.81 25.29 -0.02
CA GLU A 209 4.60 26.43 0.86
C GLU A 209 5.38 27.65 0.35
N THR A 210 4.72 28.82 0.36
CA THR A 210 5.41 30.10 0.12
C THR A 210 5.92 30.62 1.45
N GLN A 211 7.24 30.73 1.56
CA GLN A 211 7.92 31.15 2.79
C GLN A 211 7.97 32.67 2.94
N ASP A 212 8.31 33.35 1.84
CA ASP A 212 8.38 34.81 1.79
C ASP A 212 8.13 35.29 0.36
N ALA A 213 7.57 36.50 0.23
CA ALA A 213 7.37 37.16 -1.06
C ALA A 213 7.64 38.65 -0.91
N GLY A 214 8.61 39.16 -1.68
CA GLY A 214 9.09 40.53 -1.49
C GLY A 214 9.83 41.08 -2.70
N CYS A 215 10.18 42.37 -2.66
CA CYS A 215 11.01 42.95 -3.72
C CYS A 215 12.40 42.33 -3.69
N LEU A 216 12.89 41.90 -4.85
CA LEU A 216 14.24 41.39 -5.01
C LEU A 216 15.25 42.46 -4.54
N SER A 217 16.08 42.09 -3.56
CA SER A 217 17.00 43.00 -2.89
C SER A 217 18.45 42.52 -3.05
N GLY A 218 19.00 42.73 -4.25
CA GLY A 218 20.41 42.44 -4.58
C GLY A 218 20.55 41.44 -5.73
N GLU A 219 21.79 41.01 -5.95
CA GLU A 219 22.16 39.95 -6.89
C GLU A 219 22.14 38.62 -6.12
N ARG A 220 20.95 38.06 -5.87
CA ARG A 220 20.87 36.69 -5.33
C ARG A 220 21.04 35.71 -6.48
N GLU A 221 21.98 34.79 -6.32
CA GLU A 221 22.05 33.62 -7.17
C GLU A 221 20.77 32.81 -6.92
N ARG A 222 20.05 32.50 -8.01
CA ARG A 222 18.83 31.70 -7.96
C ARG A 222 19.25 30.28 -7.65
N ASN A 223 19.28 29.98 -6.36
CA ASN A 223 19.73 28.71 -5.85
C ASN A 223 18.50 27.87 -5.50
N VAL A 224 18.51 26.64 -5.98
CA VAL A 224 17.66 25.56 -5.49
C VAL A 224 18.54 24.69 -4.63
N VAL A 225 18.13 24.51 -3.38
CA VAL A 225 18.75 23.58 -2.44
C VAL A 225 17.80 22.40 -2.33
N VAL A 226 18.34 21.21 -2.56
CA VAL A 226 17.60 19.96 -2.44
C VAL A 226 18.20 19.22 -1.26
N ASN A 227 17.36 18.71 -0.37
CA ASN A 227 17.77 17.94 0.80
C ASN A 227 16.95 16.65 0.88
N TRP A 228 17.61 15.56 1.29
CA TRP A 228 16.90 14.35 1.69
C TRP A 228 16.17 14.58 3.02
N THR A 229 15.04 13.92 3.19
CA THR A 229 14.27 13.89 4.44
C THR A 229 13.93 12.44 4.78
N GLU A 230 13.40 12.19 5.98
CA GLU A 230 12.95 10.86 6.38
C GLU A 230 11.85 10.28 5.47
N SER A 231 11.13 11.13 4.73
CA SER A 231 9.93 10.75 3.96
C SER A 231 10.08 10.97 2.44
N GLY A 232 11.23 11.44 1.97
CA GLY A 232 11.44 11.82 0.57
C GLY A 232 12.41 12.99 0.43
N ILE A 233 12.05 14.01 -0.36
CA ILE A 233 12.91 15.18 -0.63
C ILE A 233 12.22 16.48 -0.23
N SER A 234 12.99 17.42 0.32
CA SER A 234 12.60 18.82 0.51
C SER A 234 13.42 19.73 -0.40
N ILE A 235 12.74 20.62 -1.11
CA ILE A 235 13.31 21.52 -2.12
C ILE A 235 13.05 22.94 -1.66
N GLU A 236 14.10 23.66 -1.32
CA GLU A 236 14.05 25.08 -1.00
C GLU A 236 14.55 25.88 -2.21
N GLY A 237 13.78 26.88 -2.63
CA GLY A 237 14.15 27.65 -3.81
C GLY A 237 13.61 29.07 -3.80
N ALA A 238 14.08 29.84 -4.77
CA ALA A 238 13.63 31.20 -5.03
C ALA A 238 13.26 31.34 -6.50
N MET A 239 12.09 31.90 -6.78
CA MET A 239 11.67 32.24 -8.14
C MET A 239 11.45 33.75 -8.29
N GLN A 240 11.67 34.27 -9.49
CA GLN A 240 11.41 35.66 -9.81
C GLN A 240 10.01 35.83 -10.40
N THR A 241 9.33 36.89 -9.97
CA THR A 241 8.00 37.24 -10.45
C THR A 241 7.99 38.70 -10.93
N PRO A 242 7.01 39.09 -11.77
CA PRO A 242 6.91 40.47 -12.24
C PRO A 242 6.79 41.49 -11.09
N ASP A 243 6.19 41.07 -9.98
CA ASP A 243 5.96 41.83 -8.75
C ASP A 243 5.88 40.91 -7.52
N PRO A 244 6.02 41.43 -6.29
CA PRO A 244 6.03 40.61 -5.09
C PRO A 244 4.65 40.07 -4.67
N CYS A 245 3.57 40.41 -5.37
CA CYS A 245 2.22 39.96 -5.02
C CYS A 245 1.88 38.65 -5.72
N HIS A 246 2.77 37.69 -5.59
CA HIS A 246 2.67 36.35 -6.12
C HIS A 246 3.02 35.35 -5.02
N LYS A 247 2.41 34.17 -5.08
CA LYS A 247 2.76 33.02 -4.24
C LYS A 247 3.24 31.88 -5.13
N ALA A 248 4.04 30.99 -4.57
CA ALA A 248 4.44 29.76 -5.22
C ALA A 248 3.28 28.76 -5.24
N VAL A 249 3.08 28.14 -6.39
CA VAL A 249 2.11 27.06 -6.60
C VAL A 249 2.77 25.92 -7.37
N LEU A 250 2.31 24.70 -7.12
CA LEU A 250 2.85 23.52 -7.78
C LEU A 250 2.13 23.32 -9.11
N GLY A 251 2.87 23.38 -10.22
CA GLY A 251 2.32 23.10 -11.55
C GLY A 251 2.27 21.61 -11.84
N GLY A 252 3.16 20.83 -11.23
CA GLY A 252 3.16 19.37 -11.32
C GLY A 252 4.41 18.75 -10.69
N VAL A 253 4.28 17.48 -10.33
CA VAL A 253 5.39 16.62 -9.93
C VAL A 253 5.30 15.34 -10.74
N THR A 254 6.41 14.91 -11.31
CA THR A 254 6.48 13.72 -12.15
C THR A 254 7.76 12.97 -11.84
N VAL A 255 7.65 11.65 -11.68
CA VAL A 255 8.79 10.77 -11.51
C VAL A 255 8.77 9.76 -12.66
N GLU A 256 9.79 9.80 -13.49
CA GLU A 256 9.92 8.93 -14.66
C GLU A 256 11.39 8.53 -14.84
N ASN A 257 11.66 7.22 -15.01
CA ASN A 257 13.02 6.71 -15.26
C ASN A 257 14.05 7.17 -14.21
N GLY A 258 13.67 7.20 -12.93
CA GLY A 258 14.56 7.65 -11.85
C GLY A 258 14.88 9.15 -11.87
N GLN A 259 14.08 9.97 -12.56
CA GLN A 259 14.20 11.44 -12.56
C GLN A 259 12.94 12.07 -11.97
N LEU A 260 13.12 12.89 -10.94
CA LEU A 260 12.07 13.72 -10.36
C LEU A 260 12.07 15.07 -11.07
N THR A 261 10.93 15.43 -11.66
CA THR A 261 10.69 16.77 -12.22
C THR A 261 9.63 17.49 -11.38
N VAL A 262 9.95 18.68 -10.91
CA VAL A 262 9.06 19.54 -10.11
C VAL A 262 8.85 20.85 -10.84
N ASP A 263 7.62 21.13 -11.25
CA ASP A 263 7.23 22.42 -11.84
C ASP A 263 6.71 23.35 -10.75
N VAL A 264 7.44 24.45 -10.52
CA VAL A 264 7.06 25.49 -9.58
C VAL A 264 6.66 26.72 -10.37
N SER A 265 5.40 27.12 -10.21
CA SER A 265 4.77 28.24 -10.90
C SER A 265 4.40 29.35 -9.92
N ALA A 266 4.07 30.53 -10.45
CA ALA A 266 3.65 31.69 -9.66
C ALA A 266 2.17 32.03 -9.91
N GLU A 267 1.40 32.20 -8.84
CA GLU A 267 0.02 32.66 -8.89
C GLU A 267 -0.10 34.04 -8.23
N SER A 268 -0.77 34.98 -8.90
CA SER A 268 -1.02 36.31 -8.34
C SER A 268 -1.90 36.22 -7.09
N THR A 269 -1.53 36.94 -6.04
CA THR A 269 -2.33 37.09 -4.82
C THR A 269 -3.27 38.29 -4.87
N LEU A 270 -3.18 39.11 -5.92
CA LEU A 270 -4.00 40.30 -6.09
C LEU A 270 -5.40 39.94 -6.61
N SER A 271 -6.38 40.69 -6.13
CA SER A 271 -7.68 40.78 -6.78
C SER A 271 -7.61 41.68 -8.03
N GLU A 272 -8.61 41.59 -8.93
CA GLU A 272 -8.61 42.25 -10.25
C GLU A 272 -8.41 43.78 -10.20
N ASP A 273 -8.73 44.43 -9.08
CA ASP A 273 -8.64 45.88 -8.88
C ASP A 273 -7.50 46.30 -7.93
N GLU A 274 -6.68 45.35 -7.48
CA GLU A 274 -5.60 45.60 -6.53
C GLU A 274 -4.27 45.80 -7.25
N ALA A 275 -3.52 46.83 -6.84
CA ALA A 275 -2.23 47.16 -7.44
C ALA A 275 -1.09 46.72 -6.52
N CYS A 276 -0.14 45.97 -7.08
CA CYS A 276 1.08 45.60 -6.35
C CYS A 276 2.12 46.71 -6.37
N THR A 277 3.14 46.55 -5.53
CA THR A 277 4.39 47.31 -5.63
C THR A 277 5.08 47.03 -6.97
N GLN A 278 5.52 48.09 -7.65
CA GLN A 278 6.22 48.00 -8.94
C GLN A 278 7.72 47.80 -8.74
N CYS A 279 8.09 46.57 -8.39
CA CYS A 279 9.46 46.09 -8.29
C CYS A 279 9.49 44.65 -8.80
N VAL A 280 10.65 44.13 -9.22
CA VAL A 280 10.77 42.68 -9.50
C VAL A 280 10.57 41.92 -8.19
N GLY A 281 9.65 40.97 -8.20
CA GLY A 281 9.36 40.13 -7.04
C GLY A 281 10.32 38.94 -6.94
N GLU A 282 10.58 38.54 -5.71
CA GLU A 282 11.25 37.29 -5.33
C GLU A 282 10.29 36.55 -4.41
N VAL A 283 10.04 35.28 -4.74
CA VAL A 283 9.19 34.38 -3.95
C VAL A 283 10.05 33.21 -3.49
N LEU A 284 10.24 33.09 -2.18
CA LEU A 284 10.90 31.96 -1.53
C LEU A 284 9.87 30.88 -1.25
N TYR A 285 10.22 29.64 -1.52
CA TYR A 285 9.31 28.52 -1.35
C TYR A 285 10.04 27.27 -0.83
N THR A 286 9.24 26.38 -0.23
CA THR A 286 9.64 25.02 0.11
C THR A 286 8.66 24.05 -0.56
N VAL A 287 9.16 23.04 -1.26
CA VAL A 287 8.37 21.92 -1.78
C VAL A 287 8.81 20.66 -1.08
N ASP A 288 7.85 19.93 -0.51
CA ASP A 288 8.09 18.61 0.04
C ASP A 288 7.46 17.57 -0.90
N VAL A 289 8.27 16.61 -1.34
CA VAL A 289 7.86 15.52 -2.21
C VAL A 289 8.10 14.21 -1.46
N PRO A 290 7.05 13.59 -0.91
CA PRO A 290 7.16 12.24 -0.37
C PRO A 290 7.59 11.28 -1.48
N LEU A 291 8.61 10.47 -1.23
CA LEU A 291 9.13 9.52 -2.22
C LEU A 291 9.33 8.16 -1.57
N SER A 292 8.77 7.13 -2.21
CA SER A 292 9.11 5.74 -1.95
C SER A 292 10.27 5.34 -2.85
N ASN A 293 11.18 4.49 -2.35
CA ASN A 293 12.38 4.05 -3.07
C ASN A 293 13.26 5.22 -3.53
N ALA A 294 13.41 6.24 -2.69
CA ALA A 294 14.09 7.46 -3.07
C ALA A 294 15.57 7.25 -3.44
N ASP A 295 16.20 6.18 -2.93
CA ASP A 295 17.57 5.77 -3.26
C ASP A 295 17.78 5.38 -4.74
N SER A 296 16.71 5.05 -5.48
CA SER A 296 16.77 4.76 -6.92
C SER A 296 16.69 6.02 -7.79
N LEU A 297 16.51 7.20 -7.18
CA LEU A 297 16.51 8.47 -7.88
C LEU A 297 17.93 8.84 -8.32
N SER A 298 18.07 9.18 -9.60
CA SER A 298 19.34 9.62 -10.18
C SER A 298 19.46 11.14 -10.25
N ARG A 299 18.33 11.84 -10.33
CA ARG A 299 18.31 13.28 -10.65
C ARG A 299 17.04 13.97 -10.20
N VAL A 300 17.18 15.21 -9.76
CA VAL A 300 16.10 16.15 -9.48
C VAL A 300 16.21 17.32 -10.46
N THR A 301 15.12 17.67 -11.13
CA THR A 301 15.00 18.85 -11.97
C THR A 301 13.86 19.72 -11.46
N VAL A 302 14.16 20.98 -11.19
CA VAL A 302 13.19 21.98 -10.75
C VAL A 302 13.04 23.01 -11.86
N THR A 303 11.80 23.19 -12.31
CA THR A 303 11.44 24.14 -13.36
C THR A 303 10.74 25.34 -12.76
N HIS A 304 11.17 26.54 -13.17
CA HIS A 304 10.58 27.83 -12.81
C HIS A 304 9.93 28.50 -14.02
N PRO A 305 9.02 29.47 -13.82
CA PRO A 305 8.44 30.24 -14.90
C PRO A 305 9.53 30.92 -15.75
N GLY A 306 9.34 30.91 -17.07
CA GLY A 306 10.30 31.47 -18.03
C GLY A 306 11.36 30.48 -18.55
N ASP A 307 11.06 29.18 -18.51
CA ASP A 307 11.89 28.07 -19.01
C ASP A 307 13.24 27.92 -18.27
N GLU A 308 13.31 28.42 -17.05
CA GLU A 308 14.49 28.24 -16.21
C GLU A 308 14.43 26.87 -15.51
N GLN A 309 15.51 26.10 -15.62
CA GLN A 309 15.61 24.76 -15.05
C GLN A 309 16.90 24.65 -14.27
N ILE A 310 16.79 24.11 -13.06
CA ILE A 310 17.92 23.78 -12.20
C ILE A 310 17.91 22.27 -11.99
N THR A 311 19.04 21.64 -12.27
CA THR A 311 19.21 20.20 -12.14
C THR A 311 20.24 19.91 -11.06
N VAL A 312 19.90 18.98 -10.17
CA VAL A 312 20.76 18.46 -9.11
C VAL A 312 20.84 16.95 -9.29
N ASP A 313 22.06 16.41 -9.36
CA ASP A 313 22.26 14.96 -9.37
C ASP A 313 22.04 14.42 -7.95
N ALA A 314 21.37 13.27 -7.83
CA ALA A 314 20.93 12.77 -6.52
C ALA A 314 22.10 12.43 -5.58
N ASP A 315 23.24 12.04 -6.15
CA ASP A 315 24.50 11.76 -5.42
C ASP A 315 25.10 13.01 -4.75
N ASP A 316 24.74 14.22 -5.21
CA ASP A 316 25.23 15.49 -4.68
C ASP A 316 24.31 16.08 -3.58
N ILE A 317 23.19 15.43 -3.29
CA ILE A 317 22.24 15.85 -2.25
C ILE A 317 22.75 15.37 -0.89
N GLU A 318 22.98 16.29 0.04
CA GLU A 318 23.41 15.92 1.39
C GLU A 318 22.29 15.17 2.12
N PRO A 319 22.62 14.08 2.85
CA PRO A 319 21.64 13.41 3.71
C PRO A 319 21.25 14.32 4.87
N ALA A 320 19.98 14.32 5.28
CA ALA A 320 19.56 15.00 6.50
C ALA A 320 20.29 14.40 7.73
N GLU A 321 20.96 15.25 8.51
CA GLU A 321 21.59 14.89 9.80
C GLU A 321 20.59 14.71 10.95
#